data_AF-A0A6A7L551-F1
#
_entry.id   AF-A0A6A7L551-F1
#
_cell.length_a   1.000
_cell.length_b   1.000
_cell.length_c   1.000
_cell.angle_alpha   90.00
_cell.angle_beta   90.00
_cell.angle_gamma   90.00
#
_symmetry.space_group_name_H-M   'P 1'
#
loop_
_entity.id
_entity.type
_entity.pdbx_description
1 polymer ?
#
loop_
_entity_poly.entity_id
_entity_poly.type
_entity_poly.pdbx_seq_one_letter_code
_entity_poly.pdbx_strand_id
1 'polypeptide(L)'
;MCGTGIVYARNVTNQTLTFGVSGMLYRDGLVMFDRETDTLWTHVDGRAIKGRLAGELLEAVPAIHATWAEWKAMYAASRVLEKRGEYRSPYHDYNRSPNRLGIFGRRNQDKRLPGKERILGIRTDEAVLWHSR
;
A
#
# COMPACT_ATOMS: atom_id res chain seq x y z
N MET A 1 1.38 -3.08 -10.14
CA MET A 1 1.56 -2.35 -8.85
C MET A 1 0.20 -2.24 -8.17
N CYS A 2 0.14 -2.31 -6.82
CA CYS A 2 -1.12 -2.33 -6.06
C CYS A 2 -1.75 -0.95 -5.83
N GLY A 3 -1.00 0.16 -5.98
CA GLY A 3 -1.53 1.52 -5.84
C GLY A 3 -1.90 1.93 -4.40
N THR A 4 -1.57 1.10 -3.41
CA THR A 4 -1.81 1.38 -1.98
C THR A 4 -0.87 2.47 -1.48
N GLY A 5 -1.42 3.54 -0.91
CA GLY A 5 -0.66 4.66 -0.31
C GLY A 5 -1.10 4.90 1.12
N ILE A 6 -0.78 3.97 2.03
CA ILE A 6 -1.08 4.09 3.46
C ILE A 6 0.22 4.37 4.20
N VAL A 7 0.16 5.26 5.19
CA VAL A 7 1.28 5.59 6.08
C VAL A 7 0.96 5.07 7.47
N TYR A 8 1.93 4.45 8.12
CA TYR A 8 1.78 3.90 9.46
C TYR A 8 2.79 4.52 10.43
N ALA A 9 2.38 4.69 11.68
CA ALA A 9 3.29 4.96 12.78
C ALA A 9 4.16 3.72 13.02
N ARG A 10 5.44 3.94 13.28
CA ARG A 10 6.41 2.87 13.53
C ARG A 10 6.61 2.53 15.01
N ASN A 11 5.90 3.23 15.90
CA ASN A 11 5.98 2.98 17.34
C ASN A 11 4.90 1.96 17.71
N VAL A 12 5.33 0.78 18.15
CA VAL A 12 4.47 -0.34 18.53
C VAL A 12 4.95 -0.86 19.88
N THR A 13 4.05 -1.03 20.84
CA THR A 13 4.38 -1.58 22.18
C THR A 13 5.60 -0.91 22.84
N ASN A 14 5.68 0.43 22.81
CA ASN A 14 6.82 1.24 23.31
C ASN A 14 8.18 0.96 22.64
N GLN A 15 8.18 0.29 21.48
CA GLN A 15 9.35 0.08 20.65
C GLN A 15 9.16 0.77 19.31
N THR A 16 10.24 1.37 18.83
CA THR A 16 10.28 1.93 17.50
C THR A 16 10.80 0.88 16.52
N LEU A 17 10.00 0.54 15.51
CA LEU A 17 10.30 -0.50 14.52
C LEU A 17 10.93 0.07 13.24
N THR A 18 11.73 -0.76 12.56
CA THR A 18 12.36 -0.45 11.27
C THR A 18 11.95 -1.47 10.22
N PHE A 19 11.07 -1.06 9.30
CA PHE A 19 10.50 -1.94 8.29
C PHE A 19 11.41 -2.19 7.09
N GLY A 20 11.32 -3.38 6.52
CA GLY A 20 11.96 -3.80 5.28
C GLY A 20 11.01 -4.59 4.39
N VAL A 21 11.49 -4.89 3.17
CA VAL A 21 10.78 -5.72 2.20
C VAL A 21 11.20 -7.17 2.39
N SER A 22 10.25 -8.05 2.70
CA SER A 22 10.56 -9.46 2.97
C SER A 22 10.79 -10.31 1.71
N GLY A 23 10.42 -9.79 0.54
CA GLY A 23 10.35 -10.56 -0.71
C GLY A 23 9.13 -11.48 -0.81
N MET A 24 8.31 -11.57 0.25
CA MET A 24 7.08 -12.36 0.27
C MET A 24 5.86 -11.55 -0.15
N LEU A 25 4.86 -12.27 -0.67
CA LEU A 25 3.55 -11.73 -1.00
C LEU A 25 2.45 -12.48 -0.26
N TYR A 26 1.50 -11.73 0.29
CA TYR A 26 0.24 -12.25 0.81
C TYR A 26 -0.89 -11.67 -0.03
N ARG A 27 -1.61 -12.53 -0.77
CA ARG A 27 -2.69 -12.13 -1.69
C ARG A 27 -2.24 -11.03 -2.69
N ASP A 28 -1.09 -11.23 -3.32
CA ASP A 28 -0.41 -10.28 -4.22
C ASP A 28 0.01 -8.94 -3.57
N GLY A 29 -0.15 -8.80 -2.26
CA GLY A 29 0.33 -7.64 -1.50
C GLY A 29 1.69 -7.89 -0.84
N LEU A 30 2.56 -6.87 -0.85
CA LEU A 30 3.82 -6.87 -0.10
C LEU A 30 3.58 -7.27 1.37
N VAL A 31 4.39 -8.21 1.85
CA VAL A 31 4.62 -8.48 3.27
C VAL A 31 5.87 -7.72 3.71
N MET A 32 5.72 -6.83 4.68
CA MET A 32 6.82 -6.13 5.33
C MET A 32 7.37 -7.01 6.45
N PHE A 33 8.62 -6.78 6.85
CA PHE A 33 9.16 -7.30 8.11
C PHE A 33 9.72 -6.16 8.94
N ASP A 34 9.68 -6.24 10.27
CA ASP A 34 10.48 -5.36 11.14
C ASP A 34 11.77 -6.05 11.58
N ARG A 35 12.84 -5.27 11.76
CA ARG A 35 14.18 -5.78 12.08
C ARG A 35 14.35 -6.13 13.56
N GLU A 36 13.52 -5.57 14.42
CA GLU A 36 13.66 -5.66 15.85
C GLU A 36 13.08 -6.96 16.40
N THR A 37 12.09 -7.52 15.72
CA THR A 37 11.34 -8.69 16.18
C THR A 37 11.18 -9.78 15.13
N ASP A 38 11.63 -9.53 13.89
CA ASP A 38 11.39 -10.37 12.72
C ASP A 38 9.90 -10.68 12.48
N THR A 39 9.00 -9.80 12.96
CA THR A 39 7.56 -9.95 12.73
C THR A 39 7.24 -9.56 11.29
N LEU A 40 6.34 -10.31 10.68
CA LEU A 40 5.82 -10.10 9.34
C LEU A 40 4.50 -9.34 9.41
N TRP A 41 4.36 -8.34 8.55
CA TRP A 41 3.24 -7.40 8.53
C TRP A 41 2.63 -7.28 7.14
N THR A 42 1.31 -7.24 7.04
CA THR A 42 0.62 -6.90 5.79
C THR A 42 0.66 -5.39 5.55
N HIS A 43 1.08 -4.94 4.36
CA HIS A 43 1.11 -3.49 4.08
C HIS A 43 -0.29 -2.86 3.92
N VAL A 44 -1.31 -3.67 3.62
CA VAL A 44 -2.65 -3.17 3.26
C VAL A 44 -3.43 -2.72 4.49
N ASP A 45 -3.43 -3.51 5.56
CA ASP A 45 -4.18 -3.22 6.79
C ASP A 45 -3.28 -3.07 8.04
N GLY A 46 -1.96 -3.17 7.86
CA GLY A 46 -0.97 -2.93 8.92
C GLY A 46 -0.93 -4.02 9.98
N ARG A 47 -1.42 -5.23 9.68
CA ARG A 47 -1.54 -6.32 10.66
C ARG A 47 -0.27 -7.16 10.74
N ALA A 48 0.18 -7.44 11.95
CA ALA A 48 1.19 -8.46 12.20
C ALA A 48 0.57 -9.86 12.03
N ILE A 49 1.08 -10.62 11.05
CA ILE A 49 0.55 -11.93 10.66
C ILE A 49 1.38 -13.11 11.17
N LYS A 50 2.65 -12.88 11.52
CA LYS A 50 3.55 -13.93 12.03
C LYS A 50 4.74 -13.31 12.74
N GLY A 51 5.12 -13.84 13.91
CA GLY A 51 6.26 -13.37 14.68
C GLY A 51 5.86 -12.98 16.10
N ARG A 52 6.77 -12.33 16.82
CA ARG A 52 6.59 -11.97 18.23
C ARG A 52 5.44 -10.98 18.46
N LEU A 53 5.16 -10.11 17.49
CA LEU A 53 4.09 -9.12 17.58
C LEU A 53 2.82 -9.57 16.84
N ALA A 54 2.66 -10.87 16.53
CA ALA A 54 1.49 -11.38 15.81
C ALA A 54 0.17 -10.99 16.50
N GLY A 55 -0.79 -10.48 15.73
CA GLY A 55 -2.07 -9.97 16.23
C GLY A 55 -2.11 -8.45 16.38
N GLU A 56 -0.95 -7.79 16.55
CA GLU A 56 -0.85 -6.34 16.63
C GLU A 56 -1.25 -5.64 15.32
N LEU A 57 -1.67 -4.38 15.45
CA LEU A 57 -2.04 -3.50 14.34
C LEU A 57 -1.18 -2.24 14.38
N LEU A 58 -0.67 -1.84 13.22
CA LEU A 58 -0.04 -0.54 13.04
C LEU A 58 -1.09 0.57 13.02
N GLU A 59 -0.80 1.66 13.74
CA GLU A 59 -1.59 2.88 13.70
C GLU A 59 -1.43 3.57 12.34
N ALA A 60 -2.52 3.78 11.62
CA ALA A 60 -2.50 4.52 10.35
C ALA A 60 -2.43 6.02 10.62
N VAL A 61 -1.55 6.72 9.93
CA VAL A 61 -1.34 8.17 10.05
C VAL A 61 -1.99 8.88 8.85
N PRO A 62 -2.69 10.02 9.07
CA PRO A 62 -3.23 10.80 7.97
C PRO A 62 -2.19 11.14 6.90
N ALA A 63 -2.51 10.86 5.64
CA ALA A 63 -1.66 11.13 4.49
C ALA A 63 -2.51 11.60 3.30
N ILE A 64 -1.90 12.40 2.43
CA ILE A 64 -2.52 12.90 1.22
C ILE A 64 -2.03 12.08 0.03
N HIS A 65 -2.96 11.44 -0.67
CA HIS A 65 -2.69 10.84 -1.98
C HIS A 65 -3.12 11.83 -3.06
N ALA A 66 -2.15 12.47 -3.71
CA ALA A 66 -2.39 13.50 -4.71
C ALA A 66 -1.37 13.40 -5.87
N THR A 67 -1.75 13.93 -7.02
CA THR A 67 -0.83 14.23 -8.11
C THR A 67 0.11 15.37 -7.71
N TRP A 68 1.22 15.51 -8.44
CA TRP A 68 2.14 16.62 -8.22
C TRP A 68 1.49 17.99 -8.46
N ALA A 69 0.59 18.09 -9.45
CA ALA A 69 -0.12 19.32 -9.76
C ALA A 69 -1.04 19.73 -8.60
N GLU A 70 -1.84 18.81 -8.06
CA GLU A 70 -2.69 19.05 -6.88
C GLU A 70 -1.86 19.42 -5.65
N TRP A 71 -0.75 18.70 -5.41
CA TRP A 71 0.15 19.00 -4.28
C TRP A 71 0.74 20.42 -4.38
N LYS A 72 1.22 20.82 -5.56
CA LYS A 72 1.80 22.15 -5.77
C LYS A 72 0.77 23.28 -5.67
N ALA A 73 -0.50 23.02 -5.99
CA ALA A 73 -1.57 23.97 -5.77
C ALA A 73 -1.80 24.23 -4.27
N MET A 74 -1.71 23.20 -3.43
CA MET A 74 -1.83 23.32 -1.97
C MET A 74 -0.57 23.87 -1.30
N TYR A 75 0.61 23.48 -1.80
CA TYR A 75 1.91 23.78 -1.20
C TYR A 75 2.91 24.33 -2.24
N ALA A 76 2.71 25.59 -2.64
CA ALA A 76 3.46 26.22 -3.72
C ALA A 76 4.98 26.29 -3.46
N ALA A 77 5.43 26.32 -2.21
CA ALA A 77 6.86 26.35 -1.87
C ALA A 77 7.53 24.95 -1.86
N SER A 78 6.77 23.86 -1.98
CA SER A 78 7.33 22.51 -1.97
C SER A 78 8.36 22.31 -3.07
N ARG A 79 9.48 21.68 -2.69
CA ARG A 79 10.56 21.29 -3.58
C ARG A 79 10.59 19.77 -3.69
N VAL A 80 10.94 19.26 -4.86
CA VAL A 80 11.16 17.84 -5.12
C VAL A 80 12.54 17.67 -5.74
N LEU A 81 13.16 16.52 -5.50
CA LEU A 81 14.39 16.17 -6.19
C LEU A 81 14.10 15.93 -7.67
N GLU A 82 14.76 16.68 -8.54
CA GLU A 82 14.70 16.44 -9.98
C GLU A 82 15.58 15.25 -10.35
N LYS A 83 14.96 14.17 -10.80
CA LYS A 83 15.68 13.02 -11.36
C LYS A 83 15.92 13.27 -12.85
N ARG A 84 17.18 13.33 -13.26
CA ARG A 84 17.55 13.50 -14.68
C ARG A 84 17.16 12.27 -15.51
N GLY A 85 16.65 12.50 -16.72
CA GLY A 85 16.27 11.48 -17.71
C GLY A 85 14.75 11.29 -17.85
N GLU A 86 14.34 10.57 -18.90
CA GLU A 86 12.93 10.21 -19.08
C GLU A 86 12.53 9.15 -18.04
N TYR A 87 11.54 9.48 -17.20
CA TYR A 87 10.96 8.52 -16.27
C TYR A 87 9.66 7.95 -16.85
N ARG A 88 9.75 6.77 -17.44
CA ARG A 88 8.58 5.93 -17.74
C ARG A 88 8.42 4.90 -16.63
N SER A 89 7.22 4.82 -16.04
CA SER A 89 6.94 3.79 -15.04
C SER A 89 7.17 2.40 -15.66
N PRO A 90 7.99 1.53 -15.04
CA PRO A 90 8.16 0.15 -15.51
C PRO A 90 6.85 -0.66 -15.41
N TYR A 91 5.85 -0.12 -14.68
CA TYR A 91 4.53 -0.71 -14.53
C TYR A 91 3.50 -0.13 -15.49
N HIS A 92 3.87 0.72 -16.46
CA HIS A 92 2.92 1.36 -17.38
C HIS A 92 2.03 0.34 -18.10
N ASP A 93 2.64 -0.63 -18.79
CA ASP A 93 1.89 -1.61 -19.58
C ASP A 93 1.15 -2.61 -18.70
N TYR A 94 1.70 -2.92 -17.52
CA TYR A 94 0.97 -3.65 -16.50
C TYR A 94 -0.29 -2.89 -16.14
N ASN A 95 -0.20 -1.64 -15.68
CA ASN A 95 -1.34 -0.88 -15.15
C ASN A 95 -2.47 -0.69 -16.19
N ARG A 96 -2.15 -0.64 -17.49
CA ARG A 96 -3.16 -0.50 -18.57
C ARG A 96 -3.90 -1.79 -18.94
N SER A 97 -3.39 -2.96 -18.55
CA SER A 97 -4.00 -4.24 -18.92
C SER A 97 -4.95 -4.74 -17.81
N PRO A 98 -6.27 -4.68 -17.97
CA PRO A 98 -7.21 -5.13 -16.92
C PRO A 98 -7.07 -6.63 -16.62
N ASN A 99 -6.66 -7.43 -17.60
CA ASN A 99 -6.56 -8.89 -17.49
C ASN A 99 -5.23 -9.37 -16.89
N ARG A 100 -4.20 -8.50 -16.82
CA ARG A 100 -2.90 -8.85 -16.23
C ARG A 100 -2.92 -8.65 -14.71
N LEU A 101 -3.40 -9.65 -13.97
CA LEU A 101 -3.58 -9.57 -12.51
C LEU A 101 -2.53 -10.39 -11.76
N GLY A 102 -1.77 -9.74 -10.88
CA GLY A 102 -0.73 -10.39 -10.06
C GLY A 102 0.49 -10.82 -10.87
N ILE A 103 1.44 -11.48 -10.21
CA ILE A 103 2.65 -12.03 -10.84
C ILE A 103 2.35 -13.43 -11.42
N PHE A 104 1.48 -14.20 -10.76
CA PHE A 104 1.16 -15.59 -11.11
C PHE A 104 -0.20 -15.76 -11.79
N GLY A 105 -0.90 -14.68 -12.11
CA GLY A 105 -2.29 -14.72 -12.54
C GLY A 105 -3.25 -14.97 -11.36
N ARG A 106 -4.53 -14.60 -11.52
CA ARG A 106 -5.56 -14.90 -10.53
C ARG A 106 -6.37 -16.14 -10.92
N ARG A 107 -6.48 -17.09 -9.99
CA ARG A 107 -7.37 -18.26 -10.11
C ARG A 107 -8.85 -17.92 -9.85
N ASN A 108 -9.13 -16.99 -8.94
CA ASN A 108 -10.48 -16.58 -8.58
C ASN A 108 -10.73 -15.15 -9.09
N GLN A 109 -11.45 -15.03 -10.21
CA GLN A 109 -11.83 -13.74 -10.78
C GLN A 109 -13.28 -13.45 -10.40
N ASP A 110 -13.51 -12.33 -9.70
CA ASP A 110 -14.85 -11.80 -9.50
C ASP A 110 -15.28 -11.07 -10.78
N LYS A 111 -16.29 -11.60 -11.47
CA LYS A 111 -16.79 -11.02 -12.73
C LYS A 111 -17.57 -9.72 -12.52
N ARG A 112 -17.94 -9.38 -11.27
CA ARG A 112 -18.70 -8.17 -10.95
C ARG A 112 -17.82 -6.91 -10.99
N LEU A 113 -16.50 -7.06 -10.84
CA LEU A 113 -15.56 -5.94 -10.84
C LEU A 113 -14.45 -6.17 -11.86
N PRO A 114 -14.24 -5.22 -12.80
CA PRO A 114 -13.10 -5.27 -13.70
C PRO A 114 -11.78 -5.37 -12.95
N GLY A 115 -10.83 -6.09 -13.56
CA GLY A 115 -9.47 -6.13 -13.04
C GLY A 115 -8.87 -4.72 -12.98
N LYS A 116 -8.25 -4.38 -11.84
CA LYS A 116 -7.64 -3.06 -11.55
C LYS A 116 -8.64 -1.91 -11.40
N GLU A 117 -9.92 -2.21 -11.22
CA GLU A 117 -10.88 -1.21 -10.77
C GLU A 117 -10.39 -0.53 -9.49
N ARG A 118 -10.53 0.79 -9.40
CA ARG A 118 -10.10 1.54 -8.22
C ARG A 118 -11.20 1.45 -7.18
N ILE A 119 -10.83 0.95 -6.01
CA ILE A 119 -11.73 0.84 -4.87
C ILE A 119 -11.29 1.85 -3.81
N LEU A 120 -12.23 2.67 -3.37
CA LEU A 120 -12.08 3.49 -2.17
C LEU A 120 -12.52 2.66 -0.97
N GLY A 121 -11.57 2.38 -0.07
CA GLY A 121 -11.85 1.81 1.24
C GLY A 121 -11.91 2.91 2.29
N ILE A 122 -13.00 2.95 3.05
CA ILE A 122 -13.18 3.85 4.19
C ILE A 122 -13.31 2.98 5.43
N ARG A 123 -12.47 3.25 6.44
CA ARG A 123 -12.55 2.61 7.74
C ARG A 123 -12.75 3.70 8.80
N THR A 124 -13.81 3.54 9.58
CA THR A 124 -14.08 4.29 10.80
C THR A 124 -14.07 3.31 11.99
N ASP A 125 -14.23 3.81 13.20
CA ASP A 125 -14.34 2.96 14.40
C ASP A 125 -15.62 2.10 14.37
N GLU A 126 -16.63 2.52 13.62
CA GLU A 126 -17.96 1.90 13.56
C GLU A 126 -18.16 1.04 12.31
N ALA A 127 -17.47 1.34 11.21
CA ALA A 127 -17.77 0.74 9.91
C ALA A 127 -16.55 0.62 8.99
N VAL A 128 -16.64 -0.36 8.09
CA VAL A 128 -15.75 -0.48 6.93
C VAL A 128 -16.62 -0.47 5.67
N LEU A 129 -16.36 0.47 4.76
CA LEU A 129 -17.08 0.62 3.50
C LEU A 129 -16.11 0.53 2.32
N TRP A 130 -16.55 -0.15 1.27
CA TRP A 130 -15.83 -0.26 0.00
C TRP A 130 -16.70 0.26 -1.11
N HIS A 131 -16.17 1.18 -1.92
CA HIS A 131 -16.87 1.75 -3.05
C HIS A 131 -15.98 1.73 -4.30
N SER A 132 -16.49 1.19 -5.40
CA SER A 132 -15.93 1.36 -6.74
C SER A 132 -16.84 2.28 -7.56
N ARG A 133 -16.28 2.98 -8.55
CA ARG A 133 -17.10 3.73 -9.51
C ARG A 133 -17.89 2.83 -10.44
#